data_AF-A0A353K0H9-F1
#
_entry.id   AF-A0A353K0H9-F1
#
_cell.length_a   1.000
_cell.length_b   1.000
_cell.length_c   1.000
_cell.angle_alpha   90.00
_cell.angle_beta   90.00
_cell.angle_gamma   90.00
#
_symmetry.space_group_name_H-M   'P 1'
#
loop_
_entity.id
_entity.type
_entity.pdbx_description
1 polymer ?
#
loop_
_entity_poly.entity_id
_entity_poly.type
_entity_poly.pdbx_seq_one_letter_code
_entity_poly.pdbx_strand_id
1 'polypeptide(L)'
;GRDYRVLVIDKKVAAVALRMTPCVFGDGIHTIGELIEIENKSPLRGFDHEKPLTKIKVDNIVLNYLKNNNMSLNYIPKLHEKVILRFNANLSTGGVAKDCTDIIHPDNMEAAIKSAEAVGLDVAGVDICTGDISKSIYEDKGVVLEVNAAPGIRMHLYPSLGRGRNVASSIVDYIFKDKKDYSIPVVSITG
;
A
#
# COMPACT_ATOMS: atom_id res chain seq x y z
N GLY A 1 4.10 -14.55 5.57
CA GLY A 1 5.15 -13.52 5.71
C GLY A 1 4.51 -12.17 5.88
N ARG A 2 5.20 -11.10 5.50
CA ARG A 2 4.69 -9.75 5.34
C ARG A 2 4.36 -9.52 3.85
N ASP A 3 3.38 -8.67 3.57
CA ASP A 3 2.87 -8.44 2.21
C ASP A 3 3.45 -7.17 1.60
N TYR A 4 4.26 -7.32 0.56
CA TYR A 4 4.89 -6.23 -0.18
C TYR A 4 4.27 -6.09 -1.56
N ARG A 5 3.95 -4.85 -1.94
CA ARG A 5 3.60 -4.48 -3.32
C ARG A 5 4.85 -3.95 -4.00
N VAL A 6 5.31 -4.64 -5.04
CA VAL A 6 6.42 -4.24 -5.92
C VAL A 6 5.82 -3.67 -7.20
N LEU A 7 6.09 -2.40 -7.49
CA LEU A 7 5.69 -1.76 -8.73
C LEU A 7 6.80 -1.91 -9.77
N VAL A 8 6.49 -2.63 -10.85
CA VAL A 8 7.35 -2.77 -12.02
C VAL A 8 6.86 -1.81 -13.10
N ILE A 9 7.78 -1.02 -13.66
CA ILE A 9 7.57 -0.14 -14.81
C ILE A 9 8.74 -0.35 -15.76
N ASP A 10 8.47 -0.64 -17.03
CA ASP A 10 9.50 -0.76 -18.08
C ASP A 10 10.62 -1.74 -17.69
N LYS A 11 10.23 -2.93 -17.21
CA LYS A 11 11.16 -3.99 -16.77
C LYS A 11 12.08 -3.58 -15.62
N LYS A 12 11.69 -2.56 -14.84
CA LYS A 12 12.43 -2.09 -13.66
C LYS A 12 11.51 -2.00 -12.47
N VAL A 13 12.04 -2.31 -11.29
CA VAL A 13 11.33 -2.02 -10.03
C VAL A 13 11.40 -0.53 -9.78
N ALA A 14 10.25 0.14 -9.87
CA ALA A 14 10.12 1.58 -9.68
C ALA A 14 9.88 1.95 -8.20
N ALA A 15 9.15 1.10 -7.46
CA ALA A 15 8.89 1.29 -6.04
C ALA A 15 8.49 -0.01 -5.36
N VAL A 16 8.69 -0.08 -4.05
CA VAL A 16 8.26 -1.20 -3.20
C VAL A 16 7.61 -0.65 -1.94
N ALA A 17 6.47 -1.22 -1.57
CA ALA A 17 5.75 -0.80 -0.39
C ALA A 17 5.28 -2.00 0.44
N LEU A 18 5.64 -2.02 1.72
CA LEU A 18 5.06 -2.92 2.71
C LEU A 18 3.66 -2.44 3.06
N ARG A 19 2.65 -3.27 2.85
CA ARG A 19 1.28 -3.00 3.30
C ARG A 19 1.13 -3.41 4.76
N MET A 20 0.61 -2.49 5.58
CA MET A 20 0.37 -2.74 6.99
C MET A 20 -1.12 -2.61 7.29
N THR A 21 -1.62 -3.51 8.14
CA THR A 21 -2.99 -3.47 8.63
C THR A 21 -3.27 -2.17 9.36
N PRO A 22 -4.50 -1.64 9.26
CA PRO A 22 -4.91 -0.49 10.06
C PRO A 22 -4.73 -0.83 11.54
N CYS A 23 -4.06 0.05 12.28
CA CYS A 23 -3.83 -0.08 13.70
C CYS A 23 -3.90 1.28 14.39
N VAL A 24 -4.17 1.24 15.69
CA VAL A 24 -3.98 2.38 16.60
C VAL A 24 -2.92 2.02 17.63
N PHE A 25 -2.26 3.03 18.17
CA PHE A 25 -1.30 2.88 19.26
C PHE A 25 -1.92 3.45 20.53
N GLY A 26 -1.91 2.67 21.60
CA GLY A 26 -2.38 3.12 22.90
C GLY A 26 -1.54 4.26 23.44
N ASP A 27 -2.21 5.21 24.07
CA ASP A 27 -1.62 6.26 24.88
C ASP A 27 -1.90 6.08 26.37
N GLY A 28 -2.59 4.99 26.75
CA GLY A 28 -2.99 4.70 28.13
C GLY A 28 -4.16 5.53 28.63
N ILE A 29 -4.78 6.37 27.79
CA ILE A 29 -5.83 7.31 28.17
C ILE A 29 -7.10 7.08 27.34
N HIS A 30 -6.97 7.02 26.02
CA HIS A 30 -8.10 6.95 25.11
C HIS A 30 -8.49 5.49 24.81
N THR A 31 -9.79 5.28 24.62
CA THR A 31 -10.34 4.02 24.12
C THR A 31 -9.94 3.78 22.67
N ILE A 32 -10.02 2.53 22.19
CA ILE A 32 -9.81 2.21 20.77
C ILE A 32 -10.72 3.08 19.87
N GLY A 33 -11.99 3.27 20.25
CA GLY A 33 -12.92 4.10 19.50
C GLY A 33 -12.43 5.54 19.35
N GLU A 34 -12.01 6.16 20.44
CA GLU A 34 -11.48 7.53 20.45
C GLU A 34 -10.14 7.63 19.69
N LEU A 35 -9.25 6.64 19.83
CA LEU A 35 -8.00 6.59 19.08
C LEU A 35 -8.26 6.54 17.57
N ILE A 36 -9.27 5.79 17.12
CA ILE A 36 -9.69 5.76 15.72
C ILE A 36 -10.20 7.13 15.27
N GLU A 37 -10.99 7.81 16.09
CA GLU A 37 -11.47 9.16 15.78
C GLU A 37 -10.33 10.18 15.69
N ILE A 38 -9.37 10.12 16.61
CA ILE A 38 -8.17 10.97 16.62
C ILE A 38 -7.36 10.73 15.35
N GLU A 39 -7.08 9.47 15.01
CA GLU A 39 -6.35 9.10 13.78
C GLU A 39 -7.07 9.61 12.52
N ASN A 40 -8.40 9.51 12.49
CA ASN A 40 -9.25 9.99 11.40
C ASN A 40 -9.36 11.53 11.27
N LYS A 41 -8.90 12.31 12.26
CA LYS A 41 -8.78 13.78 12.16
C LYS A 41 -7.59 14.21 11.30
N SER A 42 -6.69 13.29 10.95
CA SER A 42 -5.58 13.59 10.03
C SER A 42 -6.10 14.15 8.70
N PRO A 43 -5.58 15.29 8.22
CA PRO A 43 -6.00 15.88 6.93
C PRO A 43 -5.62 15.00 5.72
N LEU A 44 -4.74 14.02 5.94
CA LEU A 44 -4.35 13.02 4.95
C LEU A 44 -5.40 11.91 4.79
N ARG A 45 -6.36 11.79 5.72
CA ARG A 45 -7.42 10.78 5.69
C ARG A 45 -8.72 11.33 5.13
N GLY A 46 -9.21 10.72 4.06
CA GLY A 46 -10.45 11.07 3.37
C GLY A 46 -11.41 9.91 3.26
N PHE A 47 -12.53 10.14 2.60
CA PHE A 47 -13.41 9.06 2.19
C PHE A 47 -12.86 8.41 0.91
N ASP A 48 -12.87 7.08 0.90
CA ASP A 48 -12.46 6.23 -0.21
C ASP A 48 -11.09 6.59 -0.82
N HIS A 49 -11.05 7.23 -2.01
CA HIS A 49 -9.83 7.56 -2.74
C HIS A 49 -9.58 9.07 -2.90
N GLU A 50 -10.30 9.89 -2.15
CA GLU A 50 -10.19 11.36 -2.20
C GLU A 50 -8.83 11.87 -1.70
N LYS A 51 -8.24 11.18 -0.71
CA LYS A 51 -7.02 11.58 -0.02
C LYS A 51 -5.97 10.46 -0.04
N PRO A 52 -4.69 10.76 0.30
CA PRO A 52 -3.62 9.76 0.39
C PRO A 52 -3.99 8.52 1.21
N LEU A 53 -4.64 8.74 2.36
CA LEU A 53 -5.09 7.69 3.27
C LEU A 53 -6.62 7.64 3.32
N THR A 54 -7.16 6.45 3.55
CA THR A 54 -8.61 6.27 3.77
C THR A 54 -8.91 6.34 5.27
N LYS A 55 -10.04 6.95 5.64
CA LYS A 55 -10.52 6.93 7.02
C LYS A 55 -10.77 5.49 7.48
N ILE A 56 -10.38 5.20 8.71
CA ILE A 56 -10.63 3.93 9.38
C ILE A 56 -12.12 3.91 9.75
N LYS A 57 -12.91 3.10 9.05
CA LYS A 57 -14.34 2.91 9.34
C LYS A 57 -14.49 1.83 10.43
N VAL A 58 -15.27 2.14 11.46
CA VAL A 58 -15.73 1.17 12.46
C VAL A 58 -16.92 0.43 11.87
N ASP A 59 -16.69 -0.79 11.39
CA ASP A 59 -17.72 -1.67 10.83
C ASP A 59 -17.74 -3.03 11.56
N ASN A 60 -18.62 -3.93 11.13
CA ASN A 60 -18.72 -5.27 11.71
C ASN A 60 -17.41 -6.07 11.60
N ILE A 61 -16.53 -5.77 10.65
CA ILE A 61 -15.24 -6.45 10.52
C ILE A 61 -14.31 -6.02 11.66
N VAL A 62 -14.24 -4.71 11.94
CA VAL A 62 -13.46 -4.20 13.09
C VAL A 62 -14.02 -4.74 14.40
N LEU A 63 -15.35 -4.69 14.59
CA LEU A 63 -16.00 -5.19 15.79
C LEU A 63 -15.72 -6.69 16.02
N ASN A 64 -15.84 -7.50 14.96
CA ASN A 64 -15.56 -8.93 15.03
C ASN A 64 -14.08 -9.21 15.30
N TYR A 65 -13.16 -8.43 14.69
CA TYR A 65 -11.73 -8.55 14.95
C TYR A 65 -11.42 -8.33 16.43
N LEU A 66 -11.89 -7.21 16.99
CA LEU A 66 -11.67 -6.87 18.39
C LEU A 66 -12.27 -7.94 19.30
N LYS A 67 -13.52 -8.35 19.05
CA LYS A 67 -14.19 -9.40 19.83
C LYS A 67 -13.43 -10.72 19.84
N ASN A 68 -12.93 -11.16 18.69
CA ASN A 68 -12.14 -12.39 18.56
C ASN A 68 -10.79 -12.31 19.30
N ASN A 69 -10.29 -11.11 19.58
CA ASN A 69 -9.09 -10.86 20.37
C ASN A 69 -9.40 -10.42 21.82
N ASN A 70 -10.62 -10.69 22.31
CA ASN A 70 -11.08 -10.31 23.65
C ASN A 70 -11.00 -8.80 23.95
N MET A 71 -11.12 -7.97 22.91
CA MET A 71 -11.14 -6.51 22.99
C MET A 71 -12.51 -5.95 22.56
N SER A 72 -12.76 -4.70 22.89
CA SER A 72 -13.91 -3.92 22.40
C SER A 72 -13.48 -2.49 22.10
N LEU A 73 -14.34 -1.70 21.48
CA LEU A 73 -14.03 -0.28 21.21
C LEU A 73 -13.77 0.53 22.48
N ASN A 74 -14.29 0.08 23.63
CA ASN A 74 -14.13 0.74 24.93
C ASN A 74 -12.84 0.32 25.66
N TYR A 75 -12.06 -0.60 25.09
CA TYR A 75 -10.77 -0.98 25.66
C TYR A 75 -9.80 0.20 25.54
N ILE A 76 -9.08 0.50 26.62
CA ILE A 76 -8.02 1.51 26.67
C ILE A 76 -6.68 0.77 26.55
N PRO A 77 -6.00 0.83 25.39
CA PRO A 77 -4.73 0.14 25.22
C PRO A 77 -3.64 0.84 26.02
N LYS A 78 -2.68 0.06 26.53
CA LYS A 78 -1.54 0.61 27.28
C LYS A 78 -0.71 1.51 26.38
N LEU A 79 0.08 2.40 26.99
CA LEU A 79 1.02 3.24 26.27
C LEU A 79 1.91 2.40 25.34
N HIS A 80 1.94 2.75 24.05
CA HIS A 80 2.63 2.07 22.95
C HIS A 80 2.10 0.68 22.56
N GLU A 81 1.00 0.22 23.15
CA GLU A 81 0.35 -1.03 22.73
C GLU A 81 -0.22 -0.85 21.32
N LYS A 82 0.24 -1.67 20.38
CA LYS A 82 -0.27 -1.67 19.00
C LYS A 82 -1.52 -2.55 18.92
N VAL A 83 -2.67 -1.93 18.68
CA VAL A 83 -3.93 -2.63 18.44
C VAL A 83 -4.22 -2.66 16.95
N ILE A 84 -4.22 -3.86 16.37
CA ILE A 84 -4.65 -4.09 15.00
C ILE A 84 -6.17 -4.04 14.95
N LEU A 85 -6.73 -3.47 13.88
CA LEU A 85 -8.18 -3.31 13.73
C LEU A 85 -8.79 -4.29 12.73
N ARG A 86 -7.98 -4.83 11.81
CA ARG A 86 -8.40 -5.77 10.76
C ARG A 86 -7.28 -6.74 10.41
N PHE A 87 -7.65 -7.93 9.95
CA PHE A 87 -6.69 -8.90 9.41
C PHE A 87 -6.09 -8.48 8.06
N ASN A 88 -6.82 -7.75 7.22
CA ASN A 88 -6.38 -7.39 5.88
C ASN A 88 -5.65 -6.04 5.84
N ALA A 89 -4.54 -5.98 5.10
CA ALA A 89 -3.71 -4.78 4.95
C ALA A 89 -4.16 -3.87 3.78
N ASN A 90 -5.47 -3.76 3.56
CA ASN A 90 -6.01 -3.00 2.45
C ASN A 90 -5.97 -1.49 2.75
N LEU A 91 -5.39 -0.70 1.84
CA LEU A 91 -5.37 0.76 2.00
C LEU A 91 -6.78 1.36 2.00
N SER A 92 -7.72 0.76 1.25
CA SER A 92 -9.13 1.16 1.20
C SER A 92 -9.88 0.97 2.53
N THR A 93 -9.36 0.17 3.45
CA THR A 93 -9.94 -0.04 4.79
C THR A 93 -9.16 0.70 5.88
N GLY A 94 -8.31 1.64 5.49
CA GLY A 94 -7.52 2.50 6.39
C GLY A 94 -6.11 2.00 6.67
N GLY A 95 -5.66 0.96 5.95
CA GLY A 95 -4.28 0.46 6.01
C GLY A 95 -3.25 1.53 5.62
N VAL A 96 -2.02 1.31 6.08
CA VAL A 96 -0.89 2.22 5.85
C VAL A 96 0.20 1.52 5.05
N ALA A 97 1.05 2.30 4.40
CA ALA A 97 2.14 1.77 3.59
C ALA A 97 3.49 2.31 4.08
N LYS A 98 4.49 1.44 4.09
CA LYS A 98 5.89 1.80 4.32
C LYS A 98 6.69 1.61 3.04
N ASP A 99 7.39 2.65 2.59
CA ASP A 99 8.35 2.55 1.49
C ASP A 99 9.50 1.61 1.86
N CYS A 100 9.78 0.67 0.98
CA CYS A 100 10.85 -0.33 1.11
C CYS A 100 11.69 -0.43 -0.17
N THR A 101 11.60 0.58 -1.05
CA THR A 101 12.23 0.55 -2.38
C THR A 101 13.74 0.38 -2.30
N ASP A 102 14.42 1.06 -1.37
CA ASP A 102 15.89 1.04 -1.31
C ASP A 102 16.45 -0.20 -0.61
N ILE A 103 15.59 -1.02 0.02
CA ILE A 103 16.02 -2.18 0.80
C ILE A 103 15.68 -3.52 0.15
N ILE A 104 14.96 -3.54 -0.97
CA ILE A 104 14.57 -4.79 -1.63
C ILE A 104 15.80 -5.54 -2.17
N HIS A 105 15.84 -6.85 -1.93
CA HIS A 105 16.90 -7.72 -2.44
C HIS A 105 16.83 -7.85 -3.97
N PRO A 106 17.97 -7.92 -4.69
CA PRO A 106 18.00 -8.11 -6.14
C PRO A 106 17.19 -9.30 -6.66
N ASP A 107 17.27 -10.47 -6.02
CA ASP A 107 16.47 -11.65 -6.39
C ASP A 107 14.96 -11.38 -6.37
N ASN A 108 14.50 -10.54 -5.42
CA ASN A 108 13.09 -10.19 -5.29
C ASN A 108 12.68 -9.22 -6.40
N MET A 109 13.59 -8.31 -6.78
CA MET A 109 13.39 -7.43 -7.94
C MET A 109 13.29 -8.26 -9.22
N GLU A 110 14.20 -9.20 -9.43
CA GLU A 110 14.23 -10.07 -10.60
C GLU A 110 12.97 -10.94 -10.68
N ALA A 111 12.56 -11.55 -9.57
CA ALA A 111 11.32 -12.32 -9.49
C ALA A 111 10.09 -11.48 -9.85
N ALA A 112 10.01 -10.23 -9.36
CA ALA A 112 8.92 -9.33 -9.72
C ALA A 112 8.92 -8.96 -11.21
N ILE A 113 10.09 -8.62 -11.77
CA ILE A 113 10.23 -8.27 -13.19
C ILE A 113 9.83 -9.46 -14.06
N LYS A 114 10.37 -10.65 -13.79
CA LYS A 114 10.03 -11.88 -14.53
C LYS A 114 8.55 -12.23 -14.44
N SER A 115 7.92 -11.99 -13.28
CA SER A 115 6.49 -12.23 -13.10
C SER A 115 5.65 -11.29 -13.97
N ALA A 116 6.02 -10.01 -14.06
CA ALA A 116 5.36 -9.04 -14.93
C ALA A 116 5.55 -9.39 -16.42
N GLU A 117 6.78 -9.75 -16.81
CA GLU A 117 7.10 -10.17 -18.18
C GLU A 117 6.37 -11.43 -18.61
N ALA A 118 6.25 -12.43 -17.73
CA ALA A 118 5.55 -13.68 -18.01
C ALA A 118 4.05 -13.46 -18.32
N VAL A 119 3.45 -12.42 -17.74
CA VAL A 119 2.06 -12.01 -18.02
C VAL A 119 1.98 -11.04 -19.22
N GLY A 120 3.11 -10.45 -19.64
CA GLY A 120 3.17 -9.48 -20.72
C GLY A 120 2.74 -8.06 -20.31
N LEU A 121 3.00 -7.67 -19.06
CA LEU A 121 2.65 -6.34 -18.54
C LEU A 121 3.89 -5.45 -18.37
N ASP A 122 3.84 -4.26 -18.97
CA ASP A 122 4.91 -3.26 -18.84
C ASP A 122 4.81 -2.43 -17.55
N VAL A 123 3.60 -2.27 -17.04
CA VAL A 123 3.29 -1.61 -15.76
C VAL A 123 2.47 -2.59 -14.92
N ALA A 124 3.07 -3.13 -13.86
CA ALA A 124 2.46 -4.17 -13.05
C ALA A 124 2.72 -3.96 -11.57
N GLY A 125 1.70 -4.27 -10.76
CA GLY A 125 1.85 -4.38 -9.31
C GLY A 125 1.96 -5.85 -8.94
N VAL A 126 3.15 -6.29 -8.56
CA VAL A 126 3.45 -7.66 -8.13
C VAL A 126 3.42 -7.73 -6.61
N ASP A 127 2.61 -8.63 -6.06
CA ASP A 127 2.62 -8.87 -4.62
C ASP A 127 3.58 -10.00 -4.26
N ILE A 128 4.47 -9.72 -3.32
CA ILE A 128 5.40 -10.69 -2.75
C ILE A 128 5.09 -10.84 -1.25
N CYS A 129 4.93 -12.08 -0.81
CA CYS A 129 4.84 -12.42 0.61
C CYS A 129 6.17 -13.00 1.07
N THR A 130 6.85 -12.34 2.00
CA THR A 130 8.13 -12.77 2.56
C THR A 130 8.31 -12.21 3.97
N GLY A 131 9.08 -12.85 4.84
CA GLY A 131 9.36 -12.31 6.18
C GLY A 131 10.13 -10.98 6.11
N ASP A 132 11.11 -10.90 5.21
CA ASP A 132 11.96 -9.74 5.01
C ASP A 132 12.29 -9.50 3.53
N ILE A 133 11.82 -8.38 2.97
CA ILE A 133 12.04 -8.04 1.56
C ILE A 133 13.50 -7.74 1.21
N SER A 134 14.35 -7.53 2.23
CA SER A 134 15.80 -7.33 2.07
C SER A 134 16.60 -8.62 1.95
N LYS A 135 15.95 -9.78 2.17
CA LYS A 135 16.54 -11.09 1.95
C LYS A 135 16.02 -11.71 0.66
N SER A 136 16.78 -12.63 0.10
CA SER A 136 16.35 -13.37 -1.09
C SER A 136 15.06 -14.13 -0.84
N ILE A 137 14.13 -14.05 -1.80
CA ILE A 137 12.85 -14.78 -1.81
C ILE A 137 13.07 -16.29 -1.73
N TYR A 138 14.20 -16.79 -2.23
CA TYR A 138 14.56 -18.20 -2.20
C TYR A 138 15.02 -18.68 -0.82
N GLU A 139 15.68 -17.80 -0.06
CA GLU A 139 16.18 -18.12 1.28
C GLU A 139 15.09 -17.99 2.34
N ASP A 140 14.28 -16.93 2.26
CA ASP A 140 13.22 -16.65 3.24
C ASP A 140 11.88 -17.33 2.91
N LYS A 141 11.88 -18.28 1.96
CA LYS A 141 10.70 -19.02 1.46
C LYS A 141 9.55 -18.07 1.08
N GLY A 142 9.89 -16.95 0.47
CA GLY A 142 8.90 -16.00 -0.01
C GLY A 142 8.22 -16.49 -1.28
N VAL A 143 7.08 -15.90 -1.61
CA VAL A 143 6.27 -16.28 -2.77
C VAL A 143 5.72 -15.04 -3.47
N VAL A 144 5.65 -15.10 -4.80
CA VAL A 144 4.84 -14.17 -5.60
C VAL A 144 3.39 -14.63 -5.50
N LEU A 145 2.52 -13.77 -4.99
CA LEU A 145 1.11 -14.09 -4.73
C LEU A 145 0.21 -13.75 -5.91
N GLU A 146 0.37 -12.54 -6.46
CA GLU A 146 -0.48 -12.01 -7.51
C GLU A 146 0.29 -11.01 -8.39
N VAL A 147 -0.10 -10.92 -9.65
CA VAL A 147 0.36 -9.90 -10.61
C VAL A 147 -0.86 -9.12 -11.07
N ASN A 148 -0.85 -7.81 -10.86
CA ASN A 148 -1.99 -6.96 -11.14
C ASN A 148 -1.72 -6.01 -12.29
N ALA A 149 -2.60 -6.03 -13.29
CA ALA A 149 -2.73 -4.97 -14.27
C ALA A 149 -3.34 -3.71 -13.62
N ALA A 150 -2.97 -2.53 -14.10
CA ALA A 150 -3.40 -1.23 -13.57
C ALA A 150 -3.20 -1.07 -12.05
N PRO A 151 -1.96 -1.17 -11.55
CA PRO A 151 -1.69 -1.09 -10.12
C PRO A 151 -2.00 0.28 -9.53
N GLY A 152 -2.56 0.29 -8.32
CA GLY A 152 -2.75 1.53 -7.56
C GLY A 152 -1.40 2.12 -7.13
N ILE A 153 -1.11 3.35 -7.57
CA ILE A 153 0.19 4.01 -7.32
C ILE A 153 0.23 4.86 -6.05
N ARG A 154 -0.92 5.10 -5.41
CA ARG A 154 -1.04 6.03 -4.27
C ARG A 154 -0.13 5.69 -3.10
N MET A 155 0.03 4.39 -2.82
CA MET A 155 0.88 3.90 -1.74
C MET A 155 2.38 4.16 -1.97
N HIS A 156 2.79 4.29 -3.22
CA HIS A 156 4.16 4.61 -3.60
C HIS A 156 4.39 6.12 -3.62
N LEU A 157 3.40 6.90 -4.06
CA LEU A 157 3.45 8.36 -4.06
C LEU A 157 3.45 8.95 -2.64
N TYR A 158 2.58 8.42 -1.77
CA TYR A 158 2.34 8.95 -0.43
C TYR A 158 2.35 7.83 0.63
N PRO A 159 3.50 7.19 0.89
CA PRO A 159 3.61 6.22 1.96
C PRO A 159 3.45 6.91 3.31
N SER A 160 2.88 6.22 4.29
CA SER A 160 2.78 6.70 5.67
C SER A 160 4.14 6.71 6.38
N LEU A 161 5.06 5.83 5.95
CA LEU A 161 6.41 5.71 6.49
C LEU A 161 7.42 5.62 5.34
N GLY A 162 8.53 6.35 5.45
CA GLY A 162 9.57 6.37 4.42
C GLY A 162 9.34 7.42 3.35
N ARG A 163 9.91 7.22 2.16
CA ARG A 163 9.99 8.24 1.11
C ARG A 163 8.98 7.98 -0.01
N GLY A 164 8.21 9.01 -0.36
CA GLY A 164 7.38 9.00 -1.57
C GLY A 164 8.22 8.88 -2.85
N ARG A 165 7.78 8.00 -3.76
CA ARG A 165 8.40 7.74 -5.07
C ARG A 165 7.51 8.34 -6.14
N ASN A 166 8.05 9.21 -7.00
CA ASN A 166 7.32 9.80 -8.11
C ASN A 166 7.16 8.81 -9.28
N VAL A 167 6.44 7.73 -9.02
CA VAL A 167 6.17 6.66 -9.98
C VAL A 167 5.24 7.12 -11.10
N ALA A 168 4.46 8.18 -10.87
CA ALA A 168 3.62 8.78 -11.89
C ALA A 168 4.47 9.33 -13.05
N SER A 169 5.56 10.05 -12.72
CA SER A 169 6.53 10.49 -13.74
C SER A 169 7.11 9.31 -14.49
N SER A 170 7.52 8.24 -13.80
CA SER A 170 8.08 7.04 -14.45
C SER A 170 7.11 6.38 -15.43
N ILE A 171 5.81 6.36 -15.12
CA ILE A 171 4.78 5.86 -16.05
C ILE A 171 4.64 6.79 -17.26
N VAL A 172 4.60 8.11 -17.05
CA VAL A 172 4.50 9.09 -18.15
C VAL A 172 5.73 9.03 -19.04
N ASP A 173 6.93 8.96 -18.46
CA ASP A 173 8.20 8.83 -19.18
C ASP A 173 8.24 7.52 -20.00
N TYR A 174 7.65 6.44 -19.48
CA TYR A 174 7.49 5.18 -20.20
C TYR A 174 6.53 5.29 -21.40
N ILE A 175 5.39 5.98 -21.23
CA ILE A 175 4.39 6.17 -22.30
C ILE A 175 4.95 7.07 -23.41
N PHE A 176 5.72 8.10 -23.06
CA PHE A 176 6.24 9.11 -23.99
C PHE A 176 7.76 9.05 -24.20
N LYS A 177 8.32 7.83 -24.33
CA LYS A 177 9.78 7.61 -24.52
C LYS A 177 10.39 8.43 -25.66
N ASP A 178 9.68 8.55 -26.77
CA ASP A 178 10.18 9.20 -27.98
C ASP A 178 10.15 10.74 -27.91
N LYS A 179 9.50 11.34 -26.89
CA LYS A 179 9.30 12.79 -26.72
C LYS A 179 8.95 13.54 -28.02
N LYS A 180 8.23 12.89 -28.94
CA LYS A 180 7.74 13.54 -30.15
C LYS A 180 6.63 14.50 -29.76
N ASP A 181 6.44 15.55 -30.56
CA ASP A 181 5.26 16.40 -30.40
C ASP A 181 4.02 15.59 -30.76
N TYR A 182 3.09 15.46 -29.81
CA TYR A 182 1.79 14.82 -30.01
C TYR A 182 0.70 15.87 -29.81
N SER A 183 -0.34 15.86 -30.66
CA SER A 183 -1.55 16.65 -30.46
C SER A 183 -2.66 15.74 -29.92
N ILE A 184 -3.29 16.15 -28.81
CA ILE A 184 -4.50 15.48 -28.31
C ILE A 184 -5.69 16.32 -28.78
N PRO A 185 -6.49 15.86 -29.76
CA PRO A 185 -7.66 16.61 -30.20
C PRO A 185 -8.68 16.68 -29.06
N VAL A 186 -9.00 17.89 -28.62
CA VAL A 186 -10.06 18.14 -27.64
C VAL A 186 -11.33 18.46 -28.42
N VAL A 187 -12.35 17.63 -28.29
CA VAL A 187 -13.69 17.88 -28.85
C VAL A 187 -14.64 18.18 -27.70
N SER A 188 -15.32 19.33 -27.76
CA SER A 188 -16.41 19.68 -26.87
C SER A 188 -17.71 19.70 -27.66
N ILE A 189 -18.74 19.02 -27.16
CA ILE A 189 -20.08 19.06 -27.71
C ILE A 189 -20.91 19.97 -26.80
N THR A 190 -21.22 21.16 -27.29
CA THR A 190 -22.14 22.09 -26.63
C THR A 190 -23.47 22.04 -27.36
N GLY A 191 -24.53 21.62 -26.67
CA GLY A 191 -25.91 21.71 -27.13
C GLY A 191 -26.54 23.06 -26.82
#